data_AF-A0A6I1VVM7-F1
#
_entry.id   AF-A0A6I1VVM7-F1
#
_cell.length_a   1.000
_cell.length_b   1.000
_cell.length_c   1.000
_cell.angle_alpha   90.00
_cell.angle_beta   90.00
_cell.angle_gamma   90.00
#
_symmetry.space_group_name_H-M   'P 1'
#
loop_
_entity.id
_entity.type
_entity.pdbx_description
1 polymer ?
#
loop_
_entity_poly.entity_id
_entity_poly.type
_entity_poly.pdbx_seq_one_letter_code
_entity_poly.pdbx_strand_id
1 'polypeptide(L)' 'MKKTMLITGSSSGVGAATARYFAEHGFNVVATVRNLDTAHGLDG' A
#
# COMPACT_ATOMS: atom_id res chain seq x y z
N MET A 1 -16.73 -7.83 -7.03
CA MET A 1 -15.37 -8.32 -6.67
C MET A 1 -14.42 -7.14 -6.67
N LYS A 2 -13.60 -6.94 -5.63
CA LYS A 2 -12.59 -5.87 -5.60
C LYS A 2 -11.41 -6.25 -6.51
N LYS A 3 -10.89 -5.29 -7.28
CA LYS A 3 -9.65 -5.48 -8.05
C LYS A 3 -8.48 -5.62 -7.06
N THR A 4 -7.55 -6.52 -7.33
CA THR A 4 -6.38 -6.76 -6.46
C THR A 4 -5.11 -6.22 -7.11
N MET A 5 -4.26 -5.55 -6.34
CA MET A 5 -2.99 -4.99 -6.80
C MET A 5 -1.86 -5.29 -5.81
N LEU A 6 -0.71 -5.69 -6.35
CA LEU A 6 0.55 -5.80 -5.62
C LEU A 6 1.40 -4.56 -5.89
N ILE A 7 1.86 -3.89 -4.84
CA ILE A 7 2.74 -2.72 -4.91
C ILE A 7 4.02 -3.05 -4.16
N THR A 8 5.16 -2.93 -4.83
CA THR A 8 6.48 -3.08 -4.21
C THR A 8 7.07 -1.72 -3.85
N GLY A 9 7.92 -1.68 -2.81
CA GLY A 9 8.58 -0.44 -2.40
C GLY A 9 7.63 0.59 -1.78
N SER A 10 6.69 0.15 -0.95
CA SER A 10 5.66 0.99 -0.34
C SER A 10 6.06 1.60 1.00
N SER A 11 7.36 1.62 1.35
CA SER A 11 7.83 2.19 2.62
C SER A 11 7.72 3.72 2.70
N SER A 12 7.68 4.41 1.55
CA SER A 12 7.55 5.87 1.48
C SER A 12 7.20 6.34 0.06
N GLY A 13 7.08 7.65 -0.12
CA GLY A 13 6.98 8.30 -1.43
C GLY A 13 5.82 7.80 -2.28
N VAL A 14 6.08 7.62 -3.58
CA VAL A 14 5.06 7.23 -4.56
C VAL A 14 4.45 5.87 -4.23
N GLY A 15 5.24 4.88 -3.78
CA GLY A 15 4.74 3.55 -3.45
C GLY A 15 3.73 3.58 -2.30
N ALA A 16 4.01 4.35 -1.24
CA ALA A 16 3.09 4.54 -0.12
C ALA A 16 1.83 5.32 -0.51
N ALA A 17 1.99 6.42 -1.25
CA ALA A 17 0.85 7.23 -1.74
C ALA A 17 -0.08 6.41 -2.66
N THR A 18 0.49 5.58 -3.53
CA THR A 18 -0.27 4.70 -4.44
C THR A 18 -1.05 3.66 -3.64
N ALA A 19 -0.42 3.02 -2.65
CA ALA A 19 -1.10 2.03 -1.81
C ALA A 19 -2.31 2.61 -1.08
N ARG A 20 -2.15 3.79 -0.46
CA ARG A 20 -3.25 4.50 0.23
C ARG A 20 -4.37 4.88 -0.74
N TYR A 21 -4.02 5.53 -1.85
CA TYR A 21 -5.00 5.98 -2.84
C TYR A 21 -5.86 4.82 -3.33
N PHE A 22 -5.28 3.70 -3.75
CA PHE A 22 -6.08 2.59 -4.26
C PHE A 22 -6.86 1.83 -3.18
N ALA A 23 -6.33 1.75 -1.94
CA ALA A 23 -7.07 1.19 -0.81
C ALA A 23 -8.34 2.01 -0.52
N GLU A 24 -8.22 3.34 -0.48
CA GLU A 24 -9.35 4.28 -0.32
C GLU A 24 -10.37 4.16 -1.46
N HIS A 25 -9.93 3.81 -2.66
CA HIS A 25 -10.78 3.63 -3.85
C HIS A 25 -11.28 2.18 -4.03
N GLY A 26 -11.25 1.38 -2.96
CA GLY A 26 -11.93 0.08 -2.91
C GLY A 26 -11.18 -1.07 -3.58
N PHE A 27 -9.88 -0.92 -3.84
CA PHE A 27 -9.05 -2.04 -4.26
C PHE A 27 -8.65 -2.91 -3.05
N ASN A 28 -8.32 -4.17 -3.32
CA ASN A 28 -7.57 -5.02 -2.40
C ASN A 28 -6.08 -4.81 -2.67
N VAL A 29 -5.38 -4.14 -1.76
CA VAL A 29 -3.99 -3.74 -1.96
C VAL A 29 -3.07 -4.62 -1.12
N VAL A 30 -2.07 -5.23 -1.76
CA VAL A 30 -0.96 -5.90 -1.10
C VAL A 30 0.27 -5.01 -1.29
N ALA A 31 0.74 -4.39 -0.20
CA ALA A 31 1.89 -3.50 -0.22
C ALA A 31 3.11 -4.19 0.41
N THR A 32 4.29 -4.04 -0.18
CA THR A 32 5.53 -4.59 0.39
C THR A 32 6.47 -3.50 0.88
N VAL A 33 7.02 -3.73 2.07
CA VAL A 33 8.03 -2.89 2.71
C VAL A 33 9.20 -3.78 3.15
N ARG A 34 10.38 -3.20 3.34
CA ARG A 34 11.54 -3.92 3.89
C ARG A 34 11.56 -3.96 5.41
N ASN A 35 11.07 -2.88 6.05
CA ASN A 35 10.94 -2.76 7.49
C ASN A 35 9.51 -2.31 7.83
N LEU A 36 8.80 -3.06 8.66
CA LEU A 36 7.45 -2.72 9.12
C LEU A 36 7.39 -1.42 9.92
N ASP A 37 8.49 -1.03 10.59
CA ASP A 37 8.58 0.25 11.29
C ASP A 37 8.38 1.43 10.34
N THR A 38 8.61 1.24 9.03
CA THR A 38 8.43 2.29 8.01
C THR A 38 7.05 2.28 7.36
N ALA A 39 6.18 1.32 7.70
CA ALA A 39 4.86 1.13 7.08
C ALA A 39 3.77 2.02 7.71
N HIS A 40 4.12 3.18 8.27
CA HIS A 40 3.15 4.07 8.92
C HIS A 40 2.01 4.45 7.97
N GLY A 41 0.77 4.27 8.39
CA GLY A 41 -0.42 4.59 7.57
C GLY A 41 -0.65 3.61 6.41
N LEU A 42 -0.12 2.39 6.53
CA LEU A 42 -0.43 1.21 5.70
C LEU A 42 -0.81 0.00 6.59
N ASP A 43 -1.02 0.24 7.89
CA ASP A 43 -1.28 -0.72 8.96
C ASP A 43 -2.77 -1.10 9.14
N GLY A 44 -3.57 -0.89 8.09
CA GLY A 44 -5.03 -1.13 8.06
C GLY A 44 -5.46 -2.52 7.61
#